data_AF-A0A934XXZ1-F1
#
_entry.id   AF-A0A934XXZ1-F1
#
_cell.length_a   1.000
_cell.length_b   1.000
_cell.length_c   1.000
_cell.angle_alpha   90.00
_cell.angle_beta   90.00
_cell.angle_gamma   90.00
#
_symmetry.space_group_name_H-M   'P 1'
#
loop_
_entity.id
_entity.type
_entity.pdbx_description
1 polymer ?
#
loop_
_entity_poly.entity_id
_entity_poly.type
_entity_poly.pdbx_seq_one_letter_code
_entity_poly.pdbx_strand_id
1 'polypeptide(L)'
;MISWPMSFVQLALGASRWFMATESVFVGLQALLMVVLIPRLGVAGAAYGIALLYVAYTIGMLALARMLIDFRWSTSVRRLILSSGALMALGLINQQIFSRDWQWLTGSIFFFCGVVISTRGLSHRLGSDHRLTKWLSRLPRGTWWTRT
;
A
#
# COMPACT_ATOMS: atom_id res chain seq x y z
N MET A 1 4.53 1.73 2.78
CA MET A 1 5.61 1.10 1.97
C MET A 1 5.94 -0.26 2.58
N ILE A 2 5.54 -1.35 1.92
CA ILE A 2 5.72 -2.74 2.41
C ILE A 2 6.97 -3.39 1.75
N SER A 3 7.52 -2.76 0.72
CA SER A 3 8.65 -3.24 -0.10
C SER A 3 9.98 -3.33 0.66
N TRP A 4 10.28 -2.34 1.49
CA TRP A 4 11.57 -2.23 2.20
C TRP A 4 11.91 -3.44 3.11
N PRO A 5 11.01 -3.93 3.99
CA PRO A 5 11.29 -5.11 4.80
C PRO A 5 11.53 -6.39 3.98
N MET A 6 10.95 -6.51 2.77
CA MET A 6 11.19 -7.69 1.92
C MET A 6 12.58 -7.68 1.27
N SER A 7 13.15 -6.52 0.96
CA SER A 7 14.55 -6.45 0.51
C SER A 7 15.54 -6.86 1.60
N PHE A 8 15.23 -6.57 2.88
CA PHE A 8 16.03 -7.06 4.00
C PHE A 8 15.97 -8.59 4.16
N VAL A 9 14.89 -9.25 3.74
CA VAL A 9 14.82 -10.73 3.72
C VAL A 9 15.89 -11.32 2.79
N GLN A 10 16.11 -10.71 1.63
CA GLN A 10 17.13 -11.16 0.68
C GLN A 10 18.56 -10.93 1.21
N LEU A 11 18.79 -9.80 1.89
CA LEU A 11 20.06 -9.51 2.56
C LEU A 11 20.31 -10.46 3.74
N ALA A 12 19.28 -10.75 4.55
CA ALA A 12 19.37 -11.64 5.69
C ALA A 12 19.62 -13.11 5.29
N LEU A 13 19.12 -13.54 4.13
CA LEU A 13 19.39 -14.86 3.55
C LEU A 13 20.75 -14.96 2.84
N GLY A 14 21.55 -13.89 2.80
CA GLY A 14 22.83 -13.85 2.08
C GLY A 14 22.67 -13.95 0.55
N ALA A 15 21.47 -13.76 0.02
CA ALA A 15 21.13 -13.92 -1.39
C ALA A 15 21.46 -12.66 -2.21
N SER A 16 22.68 -12.14 -2.08
CA SER A 16 23.09 -10.85 -2.68
C SER A 16 22.90 -10.79 -4.20
N ARG A 17 23.05 -11.92 -4.89
CA ARG A 17 22.85 -12.04 -6.34
C ARG A 17 21.39 -11.78 -6.76
N TRP A 18 20.43 -12.27 -5.98
CA TRP A 18 19.00 -12.03 -6.23
C TRP A 18 18.61 -10.59 -5.92
N PHE A 19 19.20 -10.02 -4.87
CA PHE A 19 19.03 -8.60 -4.55
C PHE A 19 19.54 -7.70 -5.69
N MET A 20 20.79 -7.89 -6.13
CA MET A 20 21.36 -7.12 -7.24
C MET A 20 20.56 -7.27 -8.55
N ALA A 21 20.15 -8.49 -8.89
CA ALA A 21 19.37 -8.73 -10.11
C ALA A 21 18.04 -7.98 -10.08
N THR A 22 17.35 -8.02 -8.94
CA THR A 22 16.01 -7.42 -8.81
C THR A 22 16.08 -5.91 -8.75
N GLU A 23 17.02 -5.35 -7.99
CA GLU A 23 17.27 -3.91 -7.96
C GLU A 23 17.64 -3.37 -9.35
N SER A 24 18.52 -4.06 -10.07
CA SER A 24 18.90 -3.69 -11.45
C SER A 24 17.71 -3.71 -12.41
N VAL A 25 16.87 -4.75 -12.33
CA VAL A 25 15.65 -4.85 -13.16
C VAL A 25 14.68 -3.70 -12.84
N PHE A 26 14.48 -3.37 -11.56
CA PHE A 26 13.55 -2.31 -11.19
C PHE A 26 14.07 -0.91 -11.48
N VAL A 27 15.37 -0.65 -11.33
CA VAL A 27 16.00 0.60 -11.77
C VAL A 27 15.91 0.74 -13.29
N GLY A 28 16.18 -0.34 -14.03
CA GLY A 28 16.01 -0.36 -15.49
C GLY A 28 14.56 -0.11 -15.91
N LEU A 29 13.60 -0.75 -15.24
CA LEU A 29 12.18 -0.54 -15.46
C LEU A 29 11.75 0.89 -15.12
N GLN A 30 12.26 1.47 -14.04
CA GLN A 30 12.02 2.87 -13.68
C GLN A 30 12.50 3.81 -14.77
N ALA A 31 13.75 3.63 -15.23
CA ALA A 31 14.33 4.44 -16.30
C ALA A 31 13.50 4.32 -17.59
N LEU A 32 13.13 3.08 -17.97
CA LEU A 32 12.27 2.83 -19.13
C LEU A 32 10.93 3.56 -19.02
N LEU A 33 10.25 3.43 -17.88
CA LEU A 33 8.96 4.09 -17.65
C LEU A 33 9.09 5.61 -17.70
N MET A 34 10.15 6.18 -17.13
CA MET A 34 10.37 7.62 -17.17
C MET A 34 10.66 8.11 -18.60
N VAL A 35 11.51 7.41 -19.34
CA VAL A 35 11.82 7.76 -20.74
C VAL A 35 10.61 7.64 -21.65
N VAL A 36 9.68 6.72 -21.39
CA VAL A 36 8.50 6.53 -22.25
C VAL A 36 7.32 7.42 -21.84
N LEU A 37 7.02 7.55 -20.54
CA LEU A 37 5.83 8.26 -20.07
C LEU A 37 6.04 9.77 -19.97
N ILE A 38 7.22 10.24 -19.58
CA ILE A 38 7.47 11.68 -19.38
C ILE A 38 7.33 12.46 -20.70
N PRO A 39 7.89 12.02 -21.84
CA PRO A 39 7.73 12.76 -23.09
C PRO A 39 6.30 12.79 -23.62
N ARG A 40 5.48 11.78 -23.28
CA ARG A 40 4.09 11.65 -23.77
C ARG A 40 3.06 12.35 -22.90
N LEU A 41 3.28 12.36 -21.58
CA LEU A 41 2.29 12.79 -20.58
C LEU A 41 2.82 13.90 -19.65
N GLY A 42 4.05 14.37 -19.87
CA GLY A 42 4.70 15.40 -19.06
C GLY A 42 4.84 15.00 -17.59
N VAL A 43 4.55 15.94 -16.68
CA VAL A 43 4.62 15.73 -15.22
C VAL A 43 3.69 14.62 -14.74
N ALA A 44 2.51 14.48 -15.36
CA ALA A 44 1.59 13.38 -15.04
C ALA A 44 2.19 12.02 -15.41
N GLY A 45 2.98 11.97 -16.49
CA GLY A 45 3.74 10.78 -16.90
C GLY A 45 4.72 10.30 -15.83
N ALA A 46 5.40 11.21 -15.14
CA ALA A 46 6.27 10.85 -14.01
C ALA A 46 5.47 10.22 -12.86
N ALA A 47 4.29 10.77 -12.53
CA ALA A 47 3.42 10.23 -11.48
C ALA A 47 2.93 8.82 -11.82
N TYR A 48 2.46 8.60 -13.06
CA TYR A 48 2.04 7.28 -13.54
C TYR A 48 3.20 6.28 -13.59
N GLY A 49 4.39 6.71 -14.02
CA GLY A 49 5.58 5.86 -14.07
C GLY A 49 5.99 5.37 -12.69
N ILE A 50 6.01 6.26 -11.70
CA ILE A 50 6.28 5.90 -10.30
C ILE A 50 5.21 4.96 -9.76
N ALA A 51 3.92 5.25 -9.99
CA ALA A 51 2.83 4.40 -9.54
C ALA A 51 2.92 2.98 -10.12
N LEU A 52 3.17 2.87 -11.42
CA LEU A 52 3.29 1.58 -12.11
C LEU A 52 4.52 0.80 -11.64
N LEU A 53 5.65 1.49 -11.43
CA LEU A 53 6.85 0.90 -10.86
C LEU A 53 6.56 0.27 -9.49
N TYR A 54 5.83 0.97 -8.61
CA TYR A 54 5.49 0.44 -7.29
C TYR A 54 4.59 -0.80 -7.35
N VAL A 55 3.64 -0.84 -8.28
CA VAL A 55 2.80 -2.02 -8.51
C VAL A 55 3.66 -3.20 -8.99
N ALA A 56 4.50 -2.97 -10.00
CA ALA A 56 5.42 -3.98 -10.52
C ALA A 56 6.39 -4.48 -9.44
N TYR A 57 6.95 -3.57 -8.64
CA TYR A 57 7.84 -3.88 -7.53
C TYR A 57 7.17 -4.74 -6.47
N THR A 58 5.94 -4.39 -6.09
CA THR A 58 5.17 -5.16 -5.09
C THR A 58 4.89 -6.58 -5.57
N ILE A 59 4.51 -6.74 -6.84
CA ILE A 59 4.25 -8.05 -7.44
C ILE A 59 5.55 -8.86 -7.54
N GLY A 60 6.64 -8.26 -8.02
CA GLY A 60 7.92 -8.94 -8.16
C GLY A 60 8.49 -9.39 -6.82
N MET A 61 8.44 -8.53 -5.80
CA MET A 61 8.89 -8.91 -4.46
C MET A 61 8.01 -9.98 -3.82
N LEU A 62 6.70 -9.97 -4.07
CA LEU A 62 5.80 -11.05 -3.63
C LEU A 62 6.16 -12.38 -4.29
N ALA A 63 6.43 -12.37 -5.60
CA ALA A 63 6.81 -13.57 -6.35
C ALA A 63 8.15 -14.13 -5.84
N LEU A 64 9.12 -13.26 -5.57
CA LEU A 64 10.40 -13.66 -4.99
C LEU A 64 10.25 -14.18 -3.57
N ALA A 65 9.48 -13.51 -2.71
CA ALA A 65 9.23 -13.99 -1.35
C ALA A 65 8.55 -15.37 -1.35
N ARG A 66 7.64 -15.64 -2.31
CA ARG A 66 7.10 -16.99 -2.53
C ARG A 66 8.17 -17.97 -2.98
N MET A 67 9.03 -17.59 -3.92
CA MET A 67 10.05 -18.49 -4.45
C MET A 67 11.13 -18.83 -3.41
N LEU A 68 11.52 -17.89 -2.55
CA LEU A 68 12.60 -18.10 -1.58
C LEU A 68 12.14 -18.77 -0.27
N ILE A 69 10.97 -18.40 0.26
CA ILE A 69 10.54 -18.82 1.61
C ILE A 69 9.06 -19.26 1.67
N ASP A 70 8.45 -19.55 0.50
CA ASP A 70 7.03 -19.89 0.34
C ASP A 70 6.08 -18.90 1.05
N PHE A 71 6.45 -17.62 1.04
CA PHE A 71 5.73 -16.61 1.76
C PHE A 71 4.32 -16.39 1.19
N ARG A 72 3.31 -16.53 2.05
CA ARG A 72 1.91 -16.29 1.70
C ARG A 72 1.37 -15.11 2.49
N TRP A 73 0.88 -14.09 1.78
CA TRP A 73 0.08 -13.03 2.42
C TRP A 73 -1.15 -13.64 3.05
N SER A 74 -1.31 -13.42 4.36
CA SER A 74 -2.52 -13.79 5.08
C SER A 74 -3.73 -13.08 4.48
N THR A 75 -4.88 -13.71 4.61
CA THR A 75 -6.17 -13.20 4.09
C THR A 75 -6.46 -11.79 4.62
N SER A 76 -6.04 -11.50 5.86
CA SER A 76 -6.14 -10.17 6.48
C SER A 76 -5.30 -9.11 5.75
N VAL A 77 -4.06 -9.43 5.37
CA VAL A 77 -3.19 -8.50 4.62
C VAL A 77 -3.75 -8.22 3.22
N ARG A 78 -4.23 -9.26 2.52
CA ARG A 78 -4.86 -9.09 1.20
C ARG A 78 -6.10 -8.20 1.28
N ARG A 79 -6.97 -8.45 2.26
CA ARG A 79 -8.18 -7.65 2.48
C ARG A 79 -7.84 -6.19 2.76
N LEU A 80 -6.82 -5.93 3.59
CA LEU A 80 -6.38 -4.57 3.88
C LEU A 80 -5.90 -3.87 2.60
N ILE A 81 -5.02 -4.51 1.82
CA ILE A 81 -4.47 -3.93 0.59
C ILE A 81 -5.56 -3.67 -0.43
N LEU A 82 -6.51 -4.60 -0.61
CA LEU A 82 -7.66 -4.40 -1.49
C LEU A 82 -8.55 -3.25 -1.00
N SER A 83 -8.85 -3.17 0.30
CA SER A 83 -9.70 -2.11 0.85
C SER A 83 -9.05 -0.72 0.75
N SER A 84 -7.76 -0.60 1.06
CA SER A 84 -7.01 0.66 0.95
C SER A 84 -6.81 1.04 -0.52
N GLY A 85 -6.50 0.08 -1.39
CA GLY A 85 -6.37 0.29 -2.82
C GLY A 85 -7.69 0.74 -3.47
N ALA A 86 -8.81 0.12 -3.09
CA ALA A 86 -10.14 0.53 -3.54
C ALA A 86 -10.48 1.96 -3.09
N LEU A 87 -10.18 2.32 -1.83
CA LEU A 87 -10.37 3.69 -1.34
C LEU A 87 -9.53 4.71 -2.12
N MET A 88 -8.27 4.39 -2.43
CA MET A 88 -7.43 5.27 -3.27
C MET A 88 -7.98 5.40 -4.68
N ALA A 89 -8.40 4.30 -5.30
CA ALA A 89 -8.98 4.30 -6.65
C ALA A 89 -10.28 5.13 -6.69
N LEU A 90 -11.15 4.98 -5.69
CA LEU A 90 -12.37 5.79 -5.55
C LEU A 90 -12.05 7.28 -5.40
N GLY A 91 -11.02 7.63 -4.62
CA GLY A 91 -10.55 9.01 -4.49
C GLY A 91 -10.07 9.60 -5.82
N LEU A 92 -9.31 8.83 -6.61
CA LEU A 92 -8.83 9.25 -7.93
C LEU A 92 -9.98 9.39 -8.94
N ILE A 93 -10.92 8.44 -8.97
CA ILE A 93 -12.11 8.49 -9.82
C ILE A 93 -12.97 9.71 -9.45
N ASN A 94 -13.15 9.96 -8.16
CA ASN A 94 -13.90 11.11 -7.67
C ASN A 94 -13.28 12.43 -8.13
N GLN A 95 -11.94 12.52 -8.18
CA GLN A 95 -11.24 13.70 -8.68
C GLN A 95 -11.48 13.95 -10.18
N GLN A 96 -11.75 12.90 -10.97
CA GLN A 96 -12.01 13.03 -12.41
C GLN A 96 -13.48 13.31 -12.74
N ILE A 97 -14.43 12.85 -11.90
CA ILE A 97 -15.87 12.91 -12.20
C ILE A 97 -16.56 14.10 -11.54
N PHE A 98 -16.18 14.47 -10.30
CA PHE A 98 -16.92 15.47 -9.53
C PHE A 98 -16.37 16.89 -9.73
N SER A 99 -17.28 17.86 -9.80
CA SER A 99 -16.97 19.29 -9.77
C SER A 99 -16.32 19.71 -8.44
N ARG A 100 -15.52 20.78 -8.48
CA ARG A 100 -14.59 21.21 -7.42
C ARG A 100 -15.24 21.34 -6.03
N ASP A 101 -16.51 21.72 -5.99
CA ASP A 101 -17.25 21.94 -4.74
C ASP A 101 -17.62 20.61 -4.04
N TRP A 102 -17.94 19.57 -4.81
CA TRP A 102 -18.27 18.25 -4.28
C TRP A 102 -17.04 17.44 -3.87
N GLN A 103 -15.86 17.74 -4.43
CA GLN A 103 -14.61 17.04 -4.15
C GLN A 103 -14.21 17.12 -2.66
N TRP A 104 -14.47 18.25 -2.00
CA TRP A 104 -14.16 18.43 -0.58
C TRP A 104 -15.04 17.54 0.31
N LEU A 105 -16.33 17.44 -0.02
CA LEU A 105 -17.27 16.63 0.75
C LEU A 105 -16.97 15.13 0.59
N THR A 106 -16.85 14.66 -0.65
CA THR A 106 -16.56 13.24 -0.93
C THR A 106 -15.16 12.84 -0.47
N GLY A 107 -14.17 13.73 -0.62
CA GLY A 107 -12.81 13.53 -0.11
C GLY A 107 -12.76 13.41 1.42
N SER A 108 -13.53 14.25 2.14
CA SER A 108 -13.64 14.17 3.60
C SER A 108 -14.24 12.85 4.04
N ILE A 109 -15.29 12.38 3.36
CA ILE A 109 -15.93 11.09 3.64
C ILE A 109 -14.92 9.95 3.45
N PHE A 110 -14.18 9.93 2.32
CA PHE A 110 -13.16 8.91 2.09
C PHE A 110 -12.03 8.95 3.12
N PHE A 111 -11.61 10.15 3.55
CA PHE A 111 -10.62 10.31 4.60
C PHE A 111 -11.09 9.70 5.92
N PHE A 112 -12.30 10.03 6.37
CA PHE A 112 -12.85 9.47 7.61
C PHE A 112 -13.01 7.95 7.53
N CYS A 113 -13.53 7.43 6.42
CA CYS A 113 -13.62 5.99 6.19
C CYS A 113 -12.22 5.33 6.24
N GLY A 114 -11.23 5.95 5.61
CA GLY A 114 -9.83 5.48 5.61
C GLY A 114 -9.20 5.47 6.99
N VAL A 115 -9.44 6.50 7.81
CA VAL A 115 -9.00 6.58 9.21
C VAL A 115 -9.65 5.46 10.02
N VAL A 116 -10.96 5.26 9.90
CA VAL A 116 -11.67 4.19 10.62
C VAL A 116 -11.12 2.81 10.26
N ILE A 117 -10.96 2.52 8.96
CA ILE A 117 -10.44 1.21 8.51
C ILE A 117 -8.99 1.01 8.96
N SER A 118 -8.13 2.04 8.81
CA SER A 118 -6.71 1.97 9.18
C SER A 118 -6.53 1.76 10.68
N THR A 119 -7.25 2.54 11.49
CA THR A 119 -7.19 2.44 12.94
C THR A 119 -7.71 1.10 13.43
N ARG A 120 -8.77 0.55 12.81
CA ARG A 120 -9.26 -0.80 13.12
C ARG A 120 -8.26 -1.89 12.73
N GLY A 121 -7.65 -1.78 11.55
CA GLY A 121 -6.63 -2.71 11.10
C GLY A 121 -5.40 -2.69 12.02
N LEU A 122 -5.04 -1.51 12.51
CA LEU A 122 -3.94 -1.30 13.44
C LEU A 122 -4.24 -1.85 14.84
N SER A 123 -5.44 -1.58 15.39
CA SER A 123 -5.84 -2.08 16.71
C SER A 123 -5.89 -3.61 16.75
N HIS A 124 -6.34 -4.24 15.66
CA HIS A 124 -6.35 -5.70 15.54
C HIS A 124 -4.93 -6.30 15.51
N ARG A 125 -3.93 -5.59 14.95
CA ARG A 125 -2.55 -6.10 14.84
C ARG A 125 -1.68 -5.81 16.06
N LEU A 126 -1.94 -4.72 16.77
CA LEU A 126 -1.20 -4.33 17.98
C LEU A 126 -1.60 -5.11 19.24
N GLY A 127 -2.73 -5.83 19.20
CA GLY A 127 -3.25 -6.57 20.35
C GLY A 127 -3.94 -5.67 21.39
N SER A 128 -4.67 -6.31 22.33
CA SER A 128 -5.49 -5.64 23.35
C SER A 128 -4.68 -4.86 24.39
N ASP A 129 -3.39 -5.17 24.54
CA ASP A 129 -2.56 -4.57 25.59
C ASP A 129 -1.90 -3.24 25.22
N HIS A 130 -1.91 -2.87 23.93
CA HIS A 130 -1.28 -1.65 23.47
C HIS A 130 -2.07 -0.39 23.89
N ARG A 131 -1.36 0.69 24.25
CA ARG A 131 -1.95 1.96 24.74
C ARG A 131 -2.99 2.55 23.79
N LEU A 132 -2.75 2.42 22.47
CA LEU A 132 -3.70 2.85 21.43
C LEU A 132 -5.03 2.07 21.49
N THR A 133 -4.98 0.75 21.66
CA THR A 133 -6.17 -0.11 21.76
C THR A 133 -6.97 0.22 23.02
N LYS A 134 -6.28 0.47 24.14
CA LYS A 134 -6.91 0.91 25.41
C LYS A 134 -7.48 2.33 25.36
N TRP A 135 -6.94 3.20 24.52
CA TRP A 135 -7.47 4.55 24.32
C TRP A 135 -8.71 4.51 23.41
N LEU A 136 -8.66 3.72 22.33
CA LEU A 136 -9.78 3.51 21.41
C LEU A 136 -10.98 2.82 22.07
N SER A 137 -10.75 1.92 23.02
CA SER A 137 -11.82 1.24 23.76
C SER A 137 -12.60 2.17 24.70
N ARG A 138 -12.11 3.40 24.97
CA ARG A 138 -12.80 4.41 25.78
C ARG A 138 -13.85 5.22 25.00
N LEU A 139 -13.87 5.11 23.67
CA LEU A 139 -14.90 5.76 22.85
C LEU A 139 -16.25 5.05 22.98
N PRO A 140 -17.39 5.76 22.87
CA PRO A 140 -18.71 5.13 22.85
C PRO A 140 -18.78 4.19 21.62
N ARG A 141 -18.93 2.88 21.87
CA ARG A 141 -18.72 1.72 20.95
C ARG A 141 -17.29 1.14 20.85
N GLY A 142 -16.44 1.36 21.86
CA GLY A 142 -15.08 0.80 21.95
C GLY A 142 -14.97 -0.72 21.76
N THR A 143 -15.98 -1.48 22.18
CA THR A 143 -16.04 -2.95 22.03
C THR A 143 -16.19 -3.42 20.57
N TRP A 144 -16.58 -2.54 19.64
CA TRP A 144 -16.68 -2.85 18.22
C TRP A 144 -15.32 -2.93 17.52
N TRP A 145 -14.28 -2.34 18.13
CA TRP A 145 -12.91 -2.30 17.59
C TRP A 145 -12.09 -3.55 17.95
N THR A 146 -12.53 -4.31 18.95
CA THR A 146 -11.82 -5.49 19.49
C THR A 146 -12.54 -6.82 19.23
N ARG A 147 -13.75 -6.81 18.66
CA ARG A 147 -14.46 -8.05 18.29
C ARG A 147 -13.86 -8.64 17.00
N THR A 148 -13.29 -9.84 17.16
CA THR A 148 -12.83 -10.77 16.12
C THR A 148 -13.94 -11.18 15.18
#